data_AF-A0A9W6SZI9-F1
#
_entry.id   AF-A0A9W6SZI9-F1
#
_cell.length_a   1.000
_cell.length_b   1.000
_cell.length_c   1.000
_cell.angle_alpha   90.00
_cell.angle_beta   90.00
_cell.angle_gamma   90.00
#
_symmetry.space_group_name_H-M   'P 1'
#
loop_
_entity.id
_entity.type
_entity.pdbx_description
1 polymer ?
#
loop_
_entity_poly.entity_id
_entity_poly.type
_entity_poly.pdbx_seq_one_letter_code
_entity_poly.pdbx_strand_id
1 'polypeptide(L)'
;MLNLRLMSDGSFAKNGKILFWYGLNSVEDVSKIIDTFSKNVSQLKDPSTSSTTNATSGQKKYYSTSIPKFSSGFSTQFKRSFSTSSYKLNNSNPNPPIRNGSNFKKSKIALIGARGFTGQNLISMIDKHPYLELSHVSSRELQGQKLKGYNKSDIVYENLQIEDIKRLETKNEVDVWVMALPNGVCKPFVDAIDEVRNEKSIIIDLSADYRFDTTGEWVYGLPELNSRSKIANARKISNPGCYATAAQVAIKPLLNYISERPSIFGVSGYSGAGTKPSPKNDINVLRDNLIPYSLTDHIHEREISAQLGQEVAFMPHVAQWFQGITHTISIPLKEKLTSRDIRNLYQDRYQGEQLITVSGEAPSVKDISGKHGIVVGAFAVNAKQDRVVVVATIDNLLKGASTQCLQNINLAMKYDEYAGIPDDLIIRG
;
A
#
# COMPACT_ATOMS: atom_id res chain seq x y z
N MET A 1 24.22 25.00 -0.83
CA MET A 1 23.67 25.40 -2.15
C MET A 1 22.18 25.05 -2.15
N LEU A 2 21.31 26.06 -2.07
CA LEU A 2 19.86 25.88 -2.14
C LEU A 2 19.44 25.60 -3.58
N ASN A 3 18.90 24.41 -3.86
CA ASN A 3 18.17 24.12 -5.10
C ASN A 3 16.73 24.63 -4.94
N LEU A 4 16.45 25.87 -5.35
CA LEU A 4 15.09 26.32 -5.59
C LEU A 4 14.61 25.74 -6.94
N ARG A 5 13.77 24.70 -6.88
CA ARG A 5 12.93 24.32 -8.01
C ARG A 5 11.86 25.41 -8.18
N LEU A 6 12.03 26.28 -9.15
CA LEU A 6 10.98 27.19 -9.60
C LEU A 6 9.95 26.37 -10.40
N MET A 7 8.82 26.04 -9.78
CA MET A 7 7.63 25.58 -10.50
C MET A 7 6.87 26.83 -10.96
N SER A 8 6.44 26.87 -12.22
CA SER A 8 5.61 27.95 -12.74
C SER A 8 4.22 27.91 -12.14
N ASP A 9 3.65 29.07 -11.84
CA ASP A 9 2.26 29.17 -11.38
C ASP A 9 1.25 28.85 -12.49
N GLY A 10 1.68 28.95 -13.75
CA GLY A 10 0.94 28.41 -14.88
C GLY A 10 1.67 28.54 -16.21
N SER A 11 1.07 27.98 -17.25
CA SER A 11 1.59 28.07 -18.61
C SER A 11 0.48 28.18 -19.66
N PHE A 12 0.80 28.79 -20.81
CA PHE A 12 -0.11 28.95 -21.94
C PHE A 12 0.64 28.71 -23.25
N ALA A 13 0.10 27.86 -24.13
CA ALA A 13 0.76 27.49 -25.38
C ALA A 13 -0.03 27.97 -26.61
N LYS A 14 0.66 28.54 -27.59
CA LYS A 14 0.10 28.97 -28.88
C LYS A 14 1.15 28.87 -29.98
N ASN A 15 0.79 28.33 -31.15
CA ASN A 15 1.66 28.17 -32.32
C ASN A 15 3.05 27.57 -31.99
N GLY A 16 3.09 26.52 -31.17
CA GLY A 16 4.33 25.83 -30.80
C GLY A 16 5.23 26.58 -29.80
N LYS A 17 4.82 27.75 -29.30
CA LYS A 17 5.51 28.48 -28.22
C LYS A 17 4.74 28.38 -26.92
N ILE A 18 5.48 28.34 -25.80
CA ILE A 18 4.91 28.24 -24.46
C ILE A 18 5.32 29.46 -23.64
N LEU A 19 4.34 30.11 -23.04
CA LEU A 19 4.48 31.14 -22.03
C LEU A 19 4.40 30.48 -20.65
N PHE A 20 5.32 30.80 -19.76
CA PHE A 20 5.26 30.44 -18.34
C PHE A 20 5.21 31.73 -17.52
N TRP A 21 4.45 31.74 -16.43
CA TRP A 21 4.44 32.86 -15.48
C TRP A 21 4.62 32.40 -14.03
N TYR A 22 5.07 33.33 -13.21
CA TYR A 22 5.43 33.13 -11.81
C TYR A 22 5.05 34.40 -11.03
N GLY A 23 4.54 34.26 -9.82
CA GLY A 23 4.16 35.33 -8.90
C GLY A 23 2.90 36.12 -9.27
N LEU A 24 2.02 35.59 -10.13
CA LEU A 24 0.79 36.30 -10.53
C LEU A 24 -0.44 35.74 -9.81
N ASN A 25 -1.05 36.59 -8.97
CA ASN A 25 -2.24 36.23 -8.18
C ASN A 25 -3.54 36.91 -8.70
N SER A 26 -3.44 37.76 -9.72
CA SER A 26 -4.58 38.44 -10.36
C SER A 26 -4.87 37.83 -11.72
N VAL A 27 -6.15 37.53 -11.97
CA VAL A 27 -6.65 37.01 -13.25
C VAL A 27 -6.46 38.06 -14.36
N GLU A 28 -6.60 39.35 -14.04
CA GLU A 28 -6.42 40.44 -14.97
C GLU A 28 -4.96 40.52 -15.48
N ASP A 29 -3.98 40.30 -14.62
CA ASP A 29 -2.57 40.34 -14.99
C ASP A 29 -2.15 39.11 -15.80
N VAL A 30 -2.66 37.93 -15.44
CA VAL A 30 -2.49 36.70 -16.26
C VAL A 30 -3.11 36.91 -17.64
N SER A 31 -4.32 37.48 -17.72
CA SER A 31 -5.00 37.75 -19.00
C SER A 31 -4.21 38.72 -19.88
N LYS A 32 -3.70 39.83 -19.32
CA LYS A 32 -2.87 40.79 -20.07
C LYS A 32 -1.61 40.16 -20.65
N ILE A 33 -0.96 39.29 -19.87
CA ILE A 33 0.27 38.61 -20.31
C ILE A 33 -0.04 37.57 -21.40
N ILE A 34 -1.14 36.82 -21.27
CA ILE A 34 -1.62 35.89 -22.30
C ILE A 34 -2.01 36.62 -23.59
N ASP A 35 -2.69 37.76 -23.49
CA ASP A 35 -3.08 38.57 -24.65
C ASP A 35 -1.87 39.16 -25.36
N THR A 36 -0.91 39.67 -24.58
CA THR A 36 0.36 40.20 -25.11
C THR A 36 1.15 39.11 -25.81
N PHE A 37 1.31 37.95 -25.16
CA PHE A 37 1.96 36.78 -25.75
C PHE A 37 1.25 36.33 -27.02
N SER A 38 -0.08 36.25 -26.99
CA SER A 38 -0.90 35.85 -28.13
C SER A 38 -0.77 36.79 -29.33
N LYS A 39 -0.70 38.11 -29.09
CA LYS A 39 -0.46 39.10 -30.15
C LYS A 39 0.95 38.97 -30.72
N ASN A 40 1.96 38.82 -29.88
CA ASN A 40 3.35 38.68 -30.29
C ASN A 40 3.58 37.39 -31.10
N VAL A 41 2.97 36.28 -30.69
CA VAL A 41 3.09 34.99 -31.39
C VAL A 41 2.27 34.97 -32.68
N SER A 42 1.16 35.71 -32.74
CA SER A 42 0.37 35.86 -33.98
C SER A 42 0.99 36.83 -35.00
N GLN A 43 1.88 37.73 -34.58
CA GLN A 43 2.64 38.61 -35.49
C GLN A 43 3.89 37.96 -36.08
N LEU A 44 4.31 36.81 -35.56
CA LEU A 44 5.42 36.03 -36.12
C LEU A 44 4.89 35.14 -37.25
N LYS A 45 5.06 35.59 -38.49
CA LYS A 45 4.89 34.73 -39.68
C LYS A 45 5.99 33.66 -39.72
N ASP A 46 5.58 32.48 -40.16
CA ASP A 46 6.38 31.28 -40.37
C ASP A 46 7.67 31.55 -41.18
N PRO A 47 8.88 31.30 -40.66
CA PRO A 47 10.12 31.52 -41.39
C PRO A 47 10.55 30.22 -42.09
N SER A 48 9.83 29.84 -43.14
CA SER A 48 10.37 28.97 -44.18
C SER A 48 10.51 29.76 -45.48
N THR A 49 11.49 30.66 -45.55
CA THR A 49 12.10 31.14 -46.81
C THR A 49 13.33 32.04 -46.55
N SER A 50 14.44 31.69 -47.21
CA SER A 50 15.57 32.52 -47.68
C SER A 50 16.54 33.24 -46.72
N SER A 51 17.76 32.68 -46.66
CA SER A 51 19.06 33.27 -47.08
C SER A 51 19.73 34.48 -46.37
N THR A 52 20.91 34.18 -45.79
CA THR A 52 22.21 34.90 -45.78
C THR A 52 22.47 36.23 -45.03
N THR A 53 23.64 36.21 -44.38
CA THR A 53 24.65 37.26 -44.08
C THR A 53 24.53 38.18 -42.85
N ASN A 54 25.53 37.98 -41.96
CA ASN A 54 26.47 38.92 -41.34
C ASN A 54 26.08 39.94 -40.23
N ALA A 55 26.95 39.92 -39.21
CA ALA A 55 27.61 41.04 -38.54
C ALA A 55 26.98 41.75 -37.31
N THR A 56 27.54 41.41 -36.14
CA THR A 56 28.17 42.27 -35.09
C THR A 56 27.50 43.50 -34.47
N SER A 57 27.89 43.69 -33.19
CA SER A 57 27.71 44.84 -32.28
C SER A 57 26.36 44.90 -31.58
N GLY A 58 26.21 45.01 -30.26
CA GLY A 58 27.11 45.48 -29.21
C GLY A 58 26.47 46.73 -28.59
N GLN A 59 25.92 46.64 -27.38
CA GLN A 59 25.99 47.69 -26.35
C GLN A 59 25.23 47.31 -25.07
N LYS A 60 25.94 47.50 -23.95
CA LYS A 60 25.46 47.54 -22.57
C LYS A 60 24.58 48.78 -22.34
N LYS A 61 23.66 48.71 -21.37
CA LYS A 61 23.45 49.79 -20.39
C LYS A 61 22.77 49.26 -19.12
N TYR A 62 23.19 49.88 -18.01
CA TYR A 62 22.98 49.57 -16.59
C TYR A 62 21.74 50.28 -15.99
N TYR A 63 21.56 50.04 -14.67
CA TYR A 63 20.75 50.75 -13.64
C TYR A 63 19.36 50.20 -13.35
N SER A 64 18.80 50.26 -12.14
CA SER A 64 19.28 50.12 -10.75
C SER A 64 18.02 49.97 -9.88
N THR A 65 18.14 49.16 -8.82
CA THR A 65 17.38 49.11 -7.56
C THR A 65 16.30 50.16 -7.27
N SER A 66 15.09 49.70 -6.89
CA SER A 66 14.38 50.19 -5.69
C SER A 66 13.21 49.26 -5.33
N ILE A 67 13.28 48.70 -4.11
CA ILE A 67 12.20 47.97 -3.44
C ILE A 67 11.38 48.97 -2.62
N PRO A 68 10.04 48.85 -2.58
CA PRO A 68 9.31 49.17 -1.38
C PRO A 68 8.55 47.95 -0.82
N LYS A 69 8.78 47.69 0.46
CA LYS A 69 7.91 46.88 1.32
C LYS A 69 6.61 47.65 1.57
N PHE A 70 5.47 46.99 1.47
CA PHE A 70 4.26 47.41 2.18
C PHE A 70 3.55 46.20 2.80
N SER A 71 3.23 46.38 4.08
CA SER A 71 2.51 45.48 4.98
C SER A 71 1.09 45.99 5.20
N SER A 72 0.09 45.11 5.10
CA SER A 72 -1.23 45.16 5.75
C SER A 72 -1.98 43.89 5.31
N GLY A 73 -2.53 43.01 6.13
CA GLY A 73 -3.10 43.20 7.46
C GLY A 73 -4.61 43.44 7.34
N PHE A 74 -5.41 42.42 7.01
CA PHE A 74 -6.86 42.42 7.26
C PHE A 74 -7.40 41.00 7.50
N SER A 75 -7.90 40.80 8.71
CA SER A 75 -8.68 39.66 9.17
C SER A 75 -10.17 39.97 9.08
N THR A 76 -10.97 39.10 8.47
CA THR A 76 -12.42 39.07 8.68
C THR A 76 -12.90 37.62 8.78
N GLN A 77 -13.28 37.23 9.99
CA GLN A 77 -14.00 36.01 10.33
C GLN A 77 -15.40 36.03 9.71
N PHE A 78 -15.74 35.01 8.93
CA PHE A 78 -17.13 34.63 8.66
C PHE A 78 -17.41 33.28 9.32
N LYS A 79 -18.17 33.30 10.42
CA LYS A 79 -18.77 32.11 11.02
C LYS A 79 -20.00 31.73 10.21
N ARG A 80 -19.99 30.55 9.56
CA ARG A 80 -21.20 29.90 9.04
C ARG A 80 -21.64 28.81 10.01
N SER A 81 -22.87 28.93 10.51
CA SER A 81 -23.54 27.92 11.33
C SER A 81 -23.94 26.74 10.46
N PHE A 82 -23.50 25.52 10.82
CA PHE A 82 -23.98 24.28 10.21
C PHE A 82 -25.12 23.71 11.07
N SER A 83 -26.26 23.43 10.42
CA SER A 83 -27.34 22.66 11.01
C SER A 83 -26.90 21.19 11.11
N THR A 84 -26.76 20.69 12.34
CA THR A 84 -26.50 19.28 12.61
C THR A 84 -27.79 18.49 12.50
N SER A 85 -28.10 17.99 11.31
CA SER A 85 -29.03 16.87 11.17
C SER A 85 -28.28 15.60 11.61
N SER A 86 -28.69 15.05 12.75
CA SER A 86 -28.21 13.79 13.31
C SER A 86 -28.43 12.65 12.32
N TYR A 87 -27.40 12.31 11.54
CA TYR A 87 -27.35 11.07 10.77
C TYR A 87 -27.35 9.90 11.74
N LYS A 88 -28.41 9.09 11.70
CA LYS A 88 -28.35 7.71 12.22
C LYS A 88 -27.16 7.02 11.55
N LEU A 89 -26.23 6.50 12.35
CA LEU A 89 -25.14 5.63 11.91
C LEU A 89 -25.74 4.32 11.34
N ASN A 90 -26.22 4.36 10.10
CA ASN A 90 -26.28 3.16 9.29
C ASN A 90 -24.83 2.86 8.90
N ASN A 91 -24.26 1.80 9.48
CA ASN A 91 -22.91 1.36 9.18
C ASN A 91 -22.85 0.96 7.70
N SER A 92 -22.28 1.81 6.85
CA SER A 92 -22.19 1.57 5.41
C SER A 92 -21.13 0.53 5.04
N ASN A 93 -20.24 0.20 5.98
CA ASN A 93 -19.28 -0.87 5.80
C ASN A 93 -20.00 -2.23 5.87
N PRO A 94 -20.03 -3.02 4.79
CA PRO A 94 -20.73 -4.31 4.74
C PRO A 94 -20.06 -5.40 5.59
N ASN A 95 -18.87 -5.11 6.15
CA ASN A 95 -18.06 -6.06 6.89
C ASN A 95 -17.29 -5.30 7.97
N PRO A 96 -17.94 -4.85 9.05
CA PRO A 96 -17.27 -4.07 10.07
C PRO A 96 -16.24 -4.91 10.86
N PRO A 97 -15.23 -4.26 11.46
CA PRO A 97 -14.23 -4.95 12.28
C PRO A 97 -14.82 -5.62 13.52
N ILE A 98 -14.21 -6.73 13.93
CA ILE A 98 -14.57 -7.42 15.17
C ILE A 98 -13.79 -6.78 16.33
N ARG A 99 -14.52 -6.05 17.17
CA ARG A 99 -14.02 -5.43 18.39
C ARG A 99 -14.35 -6.29 19.60
N ASN A 100 -13.47 -6.28 20.60
CA ASN A 100 -13.62 -7.03 21.85
C ASN A 100 -13.68 -8.55 21.60
N GLY A 101 -12.51 -9.16 21.46
CA GLY A 101 -12.40 -10.62 21.31
C GLY A 101 -13.08 -11.40 22.44
N SER A 102 -13.46 -12.65 22.17
CA SER A 102 -14.06 -13.55 23.16
C SER A 102 -13.03 -14.46 23.85
N ASN A 103 -11.79 -14.50 23.35
CA ASN A 103 -10.70 -15.26 23.95
C ASN A 103 -9.70 -14.30 24.63
N PHE A 104 -9.24 -14.69 25.82
CA PHE A 104 -8.24 -13.95 26.60
C PHE A 104 -7.14 -14.88 27.14
N LYS A 105 -7.15 -16.16 26.74
CA LYS A 105 -6.12 -17.13 27.10
C LYS A 105 -4.91 -16.96 26.19
N LYS A 106 -3.73 -17.23 26.72
CA LYS A 106 -2.49 -17.24 25.94
C LYS A 106 -2.50 -18.38 24.93
N SER A 107 -1.99 -18.13 23.72
CA SER A 107 -1.80 -19.12 22.68
C SER A 107 -0.37 -19.16 22.16
N LYS A 108 0.09 -20.38 21.87
CA LYS A 108 1.45 -20.71 21.48
C LYS A 108 1.60 -20.73 19.96
N ILE A 109 2.54 -19.94 19.47
CA ILE A 109 2.86 -19.79 18.06
C ILE A 109 4.16 -20.53 17.74
N ALA A 110 4.13 -21.39 16.73
CA ALA A 110 5.34 -21.90 16.08
C ALA A 110 5.56 -21.17 14.74
N LEU A 111 6.72 -20.55 14.57
CA LEU A 111 7.08 -19.81 13.36
C LEU A 111 8.14 -20.56 12.55
N ILE A 112 7.74 -21.06 11.38
CA ILE A 112 8.62 -21.77 10.44
C ILE A 112 9.13 -20.78 9.40
N GLY A 113 10.46 -20.60 9.28
CA GLY A 113 11.05 -19.63 8.34
C GLY A 113 11.25 -18.22 8.92
N ALA A 114 11.57 -18.12 10.21
CA ALA A 114 11.58 -16.87 10.96
C ALA A 114 12.69 -15.86 10.64
N ARG A 115 13.69 -16.23 9.82
CA ARG A 115 14.86 -15.38 9.54
C ARG A 115 14.55 -14.17 8.65
N GLY A 116 13.56 -14.30 7.76
CA GLY A 116 13.22 -13.23 6.81
C GLY A 116 12.68 -11.97 7.50
N PHE A 117 12.68 -10.85 6.78
CA PHE A 117 12.18 -9.57 7.31
C PHE A 117 10.75 -9.66 7.84
N THR A 118 9.88 -10.43 7.19
CA THR A 118 8.51 -10.68 7.64
C THR A 118 8.47 -11.44 8.97
N GLY A 119 9.27 -12.50 9.10
CA GLY A 119 9.36 -13.26 10.34
C GLY A 119 9.82 -12.39 11.52
N GLN A 120 10.81 -11.53 11.31
CA GLN A 120 11.32 -10.61 12.33
C GLN A 120 10.28 -9.56 12.75
N ASN A 121 9.53 -8.99 11.81
CA ASN A 121 8.43 -8.07 12.13
C ASN A 121 7.32 -8.78 12.92
N LEU A 122 6.97 -10.01 12.55
CA LEU A 122 5.98 -10.81 13.27
C LEU A 122 6.44 -11.14 14.70
N ILE A 123 7.72 -11.52 14.89
CA ILE A 123 8.32 -11.74 16.23
C ILE A 123 8.17 -10.49 17.10
N SER A 124 8.51 -9.31 16.57
CA SER A 124 8.41 -8.03 17.29
C SER A 124 6.97 -7.70 17.72
N MET A 125 5.98 -8.00 16.87
CA MET A 125 4.58 -7.79 17.24
C MET A 125 4.07 -8.84 18.23
N ILE A 126 4.47 -10.12 18.08
CA ILE A 126 4.12 -11.17 19.04
C ILE A 126 4.72 -10.84 20.42
N ASP A 127 5.93 -10.28 20.49
CA ASP A 127 6.55 -9.81 21.74
C ASP A 127 5.68 -8.79 22.49
N LYS A 128 4.90 -7.99 21.76
CA LYS A 128 4.01 -6.96 22.34
C LYS A 128 2.57 -7.44 22.51
N HIS A 129 2.20 -8.58 21.92
CA HIS A 129 0.82 -9.06 21.94
C HIS A 129 0.43 -9.61 23.32
N PRO A 130 -0.71 -9.22 23.93
CA PRO A 130 -1.06 -9.64 25.29
C PRO A 130 -1.32 -11.15 25.45
N TYR A 131 -1.79 -11.81 24.38
CA TYR A 131 -2.25 -13.21 24.42
C TYR A 131 -1.47 -14.17 23.51
N LEU A 132 -0.37 -13.75 22.89
CA LEU A 132 0.42 -14.64 22.01
C LEU A 132 1.83 -14.82 22.54
N GLU A 133 2.35 -16.03 22.43
CA GLU A 133 3.72 -16.36 22.83
C GLU A 133 4.36 -17.26 21.77
N LEU A 134 5.64 -17.00 21.45
CA LEU A 134 6.43 -17.92 20.64
C LEU A 134 6.77 -19.16 21.48
N SER A 135 6.43 -20.34 20.97
CA SER A 135 6.88 -21.62 21.52
C SER A 135 8.05 -22.20 20.73
N HIS A 136 8.01 -22.10 19.41
CA HIS A 136 9.07 -22.61 18.53
C HIS A 136 9.36 -21.64 17.39
N VAL A 137 10.63 -21.55 17.01
CA VAL A 137 11.09 -20.70 15.91
C VAL A 137 12.10 -21.47 15.08
N SER A 138 11.75 -21.81 13.84
CA SER A 138 12.59 -22.64 12.97
C SER A 138 13.38 -21.82 11.95
N SER A 139 14.69 -22.07 11.90
CA SER A 139 15.61 -21.58 10.88
C SER A 139 16.83 -22.52 10.74
N ARG A 140 17.00 -23.10 9.55
CA ARG A 140 18.18 -23.91 9.22
C ARG A 140 19.50 -23.14 9.37
N GLU A 141 19.50 -21.86 9.01
CA GLU A 141 20.72 -21.03 9.00
C GLU A 141 21.09 -20.52 10.41
N LEU A 142 20.09 -20.28 11.26
CA LEU A 142 20.31 -19.72 12.60
C LEU A 142 20.23 -20.76 13.72
N GLN A 143 20.11 -22.04 13.38
CA GLN A 143 19.96 -23.13 14.34
C GLN A 143 20.97 -23.03 15.49
N GLY A 144 20.48 -23.15 16.73
CA GLY A 144 21.27 -23.07 17.96
C GLY A 144 21.57 -21.66 18.45
N GLN A 145 21.25 -20.61 17.67
CA GLN A 145 21.41 -19.22 18.11
C GLN A 145 20.20 -18.75 18.92
N LYS A 146 20.44 -17.90 19.93
CA LYS A 146 19.37 -17.25 20.69
C LYS A 146 18.58 -16.29 19.79
N LEU A 147 17.25 -16.36 19.88
CA LEU A 147 16.36 -15.41 19.23
C LEU A 147 16.54 -14.02 19.85
N LYS A 148 16.88 -13.04 19.02
CA LYS A 148 16.99 -11.63 19.44
C LYS A 148 15.67 -10.91 19.19
N GLY A 149 15.37 -9.89 19.99
CA GLY A 149 14.17 -9.06 19.80
C GLY A 149 12.87 -9.68 20.32
N TYR A 150 12.97 -10.73 21.13
CA TYR A 150 11.85 -11.36 21.84
C TYR A 150 12.20 -11.48 23.32
N ASN A 151 11.32 -10.99 24.20
CA ASN A 151 11.61 -10.73 25.61
C ASN A 151 10.73 -11.55 26.58
N LYS A 152 9.70 -12.25 26.08
CA LYS A 152 8.80 -13.03 26.96
C LYS A 152 9.41 -14.33 27.45
N SER A 153 10.34 -14.91 26.70
CA SER A 153 11.06 -16.13 27.08
C SER A 153 12.35 -16.29 26.27
N ASP A 154 13.24 -17.15 26.77
CA ASP A 154 14.46 -17.53 26.06
C ASP A 154 14.15 -18.57 24.99
N ILE A 155 14.11 -18.12 23.73
CA ILE A 155 13.92 -18.97 22.55
C ILE A 155 15.25 -19.14 21.81
N VAL A 156 15.51 -20.35 21.35
CA VAL A 156 16.63 -20.68 20.46
C VAL A 156 16.07 -21.12 19.12
N TYR A 157 16.72 -20.72 18.03
CA TYR A 157 16.33 -21.18 16.71
C TYR A 157 16.52 -22.70 16.59
N GLU A 158 15.46 -23.38 16.19
CA GLU A 158 15.44 -24.81 15.93
C GLU A 158 15.57 -25.10 14.44
N ASN A 159 15.79 -26.37 14.09
CA ASN A 159 15.68 -26.86 12.72
C ASN A 159 14.61 -27.94 12.67
N LEU A 160 13.35 -27.52 12.89
CA LEU A 160 12.21 -28.43 12.95
C LEU A 160 12.04 -29.20 11.63
N GLN A 161 12.12 -30.53 11.71
CA GLN A 161 11.80 -31.43 10.61
C GLN A 161 10.33 -31.86 10.64
N ILE A 162 9.91 -32.63 9.63
CA ILE A 162 8.54 -33.15 9.52
C ILE A 162 8.16 -33.99 10.75
N GLU A 163 9.06 -34.83 11.23
CA GLU A 163 8.82 -35.68 12.41
C GLU A 163 8.67 -34.85 13.69
N ASP A 164 9.42 -33.73 13.81
CA ASP A 164 9.26 -32.81 14.93
C ASP A 164 7.89 -32.16 14.93
N ILE A 165 7.40 -31.75 13.76
CA ILE A 165 6.09 -31.12 13.63
C ILE A 165 4.97 -32.09 13.99
N LYS A 166 5.03 -33.33 13.48
CA LYS A 166 4.08 -34.39 13.87
C LYS A 166 4.08 -34.62 15.37
N ARG A 167 5.26 -34.66 15.98
CA ARG A 167 5.42 -34.83 17.43
C ARG A 167 4.82 -33.65 18.22
N LEU A 168 5.12 -32.41 17.84
CA LEU A 168 4.62 -31.20 18.48
C LEU A 168 3.10 -31.08 18.36
N GLU A 169 2.56 -31.36 17.18
CA GLU A 169 1.11 -31.38 16.91
C GLU A 169 0.41 -32.47 17.73
N THR A 170 0.96 -33.70 17.77
CA THR A 170 0.40 -34.82 18.56
C THR A 170 0.31 -34.46 20.05
N LYS A 171 1.30 -33.71 20.56
CA LYS A 171 1.34 -33.28 21.95
C LYS A 171 0.54 -32.00 22.24
N ASN A 172 -0.10 -31.39 21.24
CA ASN A 172 -0.82 -30.11 21.38
C ASN A 172 0.08 -28.98 21.94
N GLU A 173 1.35 -28.94 21.54
CA GLU A 173 2.31 -27.93 22.04
C GLU A 173 2.20 -26.59 21.29
N VAL A 174 1.48 -26.56 20.17
CA VAL A 174 1.33 -25.41 19.27
C VAL A 174 -0.15 -25.17 18.97
N ASP A 175 -0.61 -23.94 19.16
CA ASP A 175 -1.98 -23.53 18.83
C ASP A 175 -2.05 -22.95 17.41
N VAL A 176 -0.98 -22.29 16.95
CA VAL A 176 -0.92 -21.70 15.61
C VAL A 176 0.45 -21.95 14.97
N TRP A 177 0.42 -22.52 13.78
CA TRP A 177 1.55 -22.69 12.90
C TRP A 177 1.60 -21.57 11.87
N VAL A 178 2.68 -20.81 11.85
CA VAL A 178 2.92 -19.76 10.85
C VAL A 178 4.03 -20.20 9.91
N MET A 179 3.69 -20.34 8.63
CA MET A 179 4.60 -20.75 7.58
C MET A 179 5.10 -19.51 6.82
N ALA A 180 6.26 -19.00 7.22
CA ALA A 180 6.98 -17.91 6.56
C ALA A 180 8.04 -18.46 5.59
N LEU A 181 7.60 -19.32 4.68
CA LEU A 181 8.44 -20.09 3.77
C LEU A 181 8.40 -19.52 2.33
N PRO A 182 9.41 -19.83 1.48
CA PRO A 182 9.32 -19.56 0.05
C PRO A 182 8.14 -20.30 -0.59
N ASN A 183 7.64 -19.77 -1.72
CA ASN A 183 6.61 -20.45 -2.51
C ASN A 183 7.07 -21.85 -2.94
N GLY A 184 6.16 -22.81 -2.90
CA GLY A 184 6.32 -24.22 -3.24
C GLY A 184 6.89 -25.08 -2.12
N VAL A 185 7.11 -24.52 -0.93
CA VAL A 185 7.81 -25.19 0.18
C VAL A 185 6.87 -25.53 1.33
N CYS A 186 5.66 -24.94 1.38
CA CYS A 186 4.76 -25.06 2.53
C CYS A 186 4.16 -26.47 2.66
N LYS A 187 3.87 -27.12 1.53
CA LYS A 187 3.08 -28.36 1.47
C LYS A 187 3.53 -29.49 2.43
N PRO A 188 4.82 -29.90 2.48
CA PRO A 188 5.23 -30.99 3.38
C PRO A 188 4.95 -30.69 4.86
N PHE A 189 5.07 -29.42 5.27
CA PHE A 189 4.80 -29.00 6.65
C PHE A 189 3.31 -29.03 6.97
N VAL A 190 2.47 -28.60 6.03
CA VAL A 190 1.01 -28.66 6.15
C VAL A 190 0.53 -30.11 6.23
N ASP A 191 0.99 -30.95 5.29
CA ASP A 191 0.62 -32.37 5.24
C ASP A 191 0.98 -33.08 6.56
N ALA A 192 2.13 -32.75 7.14
CA ALA A 192 2.57 -33.28 8.43
C ALA A 192 1.62 -32.94 9.60
N ILE A 193 1.08 -31.71 9.62
CA ILE A 193 0.12 -31.27 10.64
C ILE A 193 -1.22 -31.99 10.44
N ASP A 194 -1.69 -32.11 9.19
CA ASP A 194 -2.97 -32.75 8.87
C ASP A 194 -2.98 -34.25 9.14
N GLU A 195 -1.88 -34.94 8.90
CA GLU A 195 -1.73 -36.37 9.16
C GLU A 195 -1.99 -36.75 10.63
N VAL A 196 -1.76 -35.83 11.57
CA VAL A 196 -1.98 -36.06 13.00
C VAL A 196 -3.48 -36.06 13.37
N ARG A 197 -4.36 -35.48 12.53
CA ARG A 197 -5.83 -35.49 12.70
C ARG A 197 -6.35 -35.00 14.05
N ASN A 198 -5.60 -34.11 14.72
CA ASN A 198 -6.01 -33.48 15.98
C ASN A 198 -6.92 -32.26 15.75
N GLU A 199 -6.90 -31.68 14.54
CA GLU A 199 -7.76 -30.58 14.03
C GLU A 199 -7.87 -29.30 14.90
N LYS A 200 -7.00 -29.14 15.91
CA LYS A 200 -7.05 -28.00 16.83
C LYS A 200 -6.20 -26.81 16.41
N SER A 201 -5.01 -27.07 15.86
CA SER A 201 -4.09 -25.99 15.51
C SER A 201 -4.52 -25.28 14.23
N ILE A 202 -4.29 -23.97 14.21
CA ILE A 202 -4.49 -23.12 13.04
C ILE A 202 -3.21 -23.11 12.21
N ILE A 203 -3.33 -23.09 10.89
CA ILE A 203 -2.22 -22.96 9.96
C ILE A 203 -2.38 -21.67 9.18
N ILE A 204 -1.34 -20.83 9.18
CA ILE A 204 -1.29 -19.63 8.35
C ILE A 204 -0.10 -19.72 7.41
N ASP A 205 -0.37 -19.70 6.11
CA ASP A 205 0.65 -19.66 5.07
C ASP A 205 0.88 -18.23 4.57
N LEU A 206 2.11 -17.75 4.65
CA LEU A 206 2.50 -16.43 4.12
C LEU A 206 2.94 -16.49 2.67
N SER A 207 3.21 -17.69 2.15
CA SER A 207 3.55 -17.91 0.75
C SER A 207 2.32 -17.76 -0.16
N ALA A 208 2.48 -18.05 -1.44
CA ALA A 208 1.38 -18.03 -2.41
C ALA A 208 0.73 -19.40 -2.64
N ASP A 209 1.20 -20.46 -1.97
CA ASP A 209 0.87 -21.86 -2.27
C ASP A 209 -0.65 -22.13 -2.23
N TYR A 210 -1.36 -21.46 -1.31
CA TYR A 210 -2.78 -21.68 -1.07
C TYR A 210 -3.66 -20.44 -1.29
N ARG A 211 -3.14 -19.37 -1.94
CA ARG A 211 -3.92 -18.15 -2.22
C ARG A 211 -4.97 -18.33 -3.33
N PHE A 212 -4.86 -19.42 -4.07
CA PHE A 212 -5.72 -19.76 -5.22
C PHE A 212 -6.57 -21.01 -4.95
N ASP A 213 -6.70 -21.42 -3.68
CA ASP A 213 -7.51 -22.58 -3.32
C ASP A 213 -8.97 -22.37 -3.72
N THR A 214 -9.52 -23.35 -4.44
CA THR A 214 -10.93 -23.40 -4.85
C THR A 214 -11.69 -24.52 -4.15
N THR A 215 -10.99 -25.35 -3.36
CA THR A 215 -11.60 -26.45 -2.61
C THR A 215 -12.40 -25.94 -1.40
N GLY A 216 -12.06 -24.74 -0.90
CA GLY A 216 -12.66 -24.14 0.28
C GLY A 216 -11.98 -24.56 1.58
N GLU A 217 -10.89 -25.33 1.48
CA GLU A 217 -10.07 -25.74 2.62
C GLU A 217 -9.27 -24.57 3.18
N TRP A 218 -8.82 -23.67 2.30
CA TRP A 218 -8.05 -22.48 2.68
C TRP A 218 -8.89 -21.21 2.55
N VAL A 219 -8.88 -20.40 3.61
CA VAL A 219 -9.54 -19.10 3.59
C VAL A 219 -8.53 -18.00 3.27
N TYR A 220 -8.81 -17.19 2.26
CA TYR A 220 -7.99 -16.04 1.90
C TYR A 220 -8.12 -14.92 2.94
N GLY A 221 -7.06 -14.67 3.69
CA GLY A 221 -7.03 -13.86 4.90
C GLY A 221 -6.89 -12.36 4.64
N LEU A 222 -7.86 -11.75 3.93
CA LEU A 222 -7.98 -10.30 3.78
C LEU A 222 -9.27 -9.80 4.47
N PRO A 223 -9.23 -9.52 5.78
CA PRO A 223 -10.40 -9.25 6.62
C PRO A 223 -11.28 -8.13 6.13
N GLU A 224 -10.73 -7.08 5.52
CA GLU A 224 -11.52 -5.93 5.09
C GLU A 224 -12.42 -6.27 3.89
N LEU A 225 -12.05 -7.27 3.09
CA LEU A 225 -12.75 -7.63 1.84
C LEU A 225 -13.45 -8.99 1.88
N ASN A 226 -13.04 -9.87 2.80
CA ASN A 226 -13.60 -11.21 2.97
C ASN A 226 -14.36 -11.33 4.28
N SER A 227 -15.22 -12.36 4.37
CA SER A 227 -16.01 -12.59 5.59
C SER A 227 -15.08 -12.82 6.79
N ARG A 228 -15.06 -11.87 7.73
CA ARG A 228 -14.35 -11.99 9.00
C ARG A 228 -14.79 -13.22 9.80
N SER A 229 -16.07 -13.59 9.71
CA SER A 229 -16.59 -14.83 10.31
C SER A 229 -15.97 -16.08 9.70
N LYS A 230 -15.81 -16.14 8.37
CA LYS A 230 -15.12 -17.26 7.71
C LYS A 230 -13.67 -17.34 8.14
N ILE A 231 -12.94 -16.22 8.15
CA ILE A 231 -11.54 -16.17 8.61
C ILE A 231 -11.45 -16.61 10.08
N ALA A 232 -12.34 -16.12 10.94
CA ALA A 232 -12.33 -16.45 12.35
C ALA A 232 -12.62 -17.93 12.62
N ASN A 233 -13.34 -18.63 11.74
CA ASN A 233 -13.63 -20.06 11.87
C ASN A 233 -12.73 -20.93 10.99
N ALA A 234 -11.75 -20.34 10.30
CA ALA A 234 -10.86 -21.06 9.40
C ALA A 234 -9.76 -21.77 10.19
N ARG A 235 -9.54 -23.04 9.89
CA ARG A 235 -8.34 -23.76 10.37
C ARG A 235 -7.11 -23.42 9.53
N LYS A 236 -7.27 -23.21 8.22
CA LYS A 236 -6.18 -22.91 7.30
C LYS A 236 -6.43 -21.57 6.61
N ILE A 237 -5.46 -20.66 6.73
CA ILE A 237 -5.56 -19.30 6.21
C ILE A 237 -4.38 -19.04 5.28
N SER A 238 -4.67 -18.63 4.05
CA SER A 238 -3.64 -18.12 3.13
C SER A 238 -3.55 -16.61 3.28
N ASN A 239 -2.39 -16.13 3.69
CA ASN A 239 -2.15 -14.71 3.88
C ASN A 239 -1.93 -14.02 2.52
N PRO A 240 -2.62 -12.91 2.22
CA PRO A 240 -2.46 -12.14 1.00
C PRO A 240 -1.02 -11.69 0.71
N GLY A 241 -0.72 -11.49 -0.58
CA GLY A 241 0.50 -10.84 -1.02
C GLY A 241 0.45 -9.32 -0.85
N CYS A 242 1.62 -8.69 -0.65
CA CYS A 242 1.71 -7.27 -0.32
C CYS A 242 1.13 -6.33 -1.40
N TYR A 243 1.48 -6.55 -2.67
CA TYR A 243 0.88 -5.80 -3.78
C TYR A 243 -0.60 -6.11 -3.94
N ALA A 244 -0.97 -7.39 -3.82
CA ALA A 244 -2.36 -7.82 -3.98
C ALA A 244 -3.28 -7.21 -2.92
N THR A 245 -2.81 -7.10 -1.68
CA THR A 245 -3.53 -6.50 -0.55
C THR A 245 -3.95 -5.06 -0.87
N ALA A 246 -2.98 -4.19 -1.20
CA ALA A 246 -3.25 -2.79 -1.46
C ALA A 246 -4.06 -2.57 -2.75
N ALA A 247 -3.78 -3.34 -3.81
CA ALA A 247 -4.53 -3.21 -5.07
C ALA A 247 -5.99 -3.66 -4.92
N GLN A 248 -6.26 -4.75 -4.20
CA GLN A 248 -7.63 -5.20 -3.94
C GLN A 248 -8.40 -4.16 -3.11
N VAL A 249 -7.80 -3.62 -2.06
CA VAL A 249 -8.40 -2.53 -1.27
C VAL A 249 -8.63 -1.29 -2.12
N ALA A 250 -7.69 -0.95 -3.00
CA ALA A 250 -7.85 0.18 -3.89
C ALA A 250 -8.91 -0.04 -4.97
N ILE A 251 -9.21 -1.27 -5.42
CA ILE A 251 -10.14 -1.51 -6.53
C ILE A 251 -11.54 -1.89 -6.04
N LYS A 252 -11.67 -2.54 -4.87
CA LYS A 252 -12.94 -3.11 -4.40
C LYS A 252 -14.13 -2.13 -4.44
N PRO A 253 -14.02 -0.87 -3.96
CA PRO A 253 -15.15 0.05 -3.95
C PRO A 253 -15.67 0.40 -5.35
N LEU A 254 -14.83 0.21 -6.38
CA LEU A 254 -15.14 0.58 -7.76
C LEU A 254 -15.53 -0.59 -8.66
N LEU A 255 -15.53 -1.84 -8.17
CA LEU A 255 -15.79 -3.03 -9.02
C LEU A 255 -17.04 -2.90 -9.90
N ASN A 256 -18.13 -2.41 -9.31
CA ASN A 256 -19.39 -2.24 -10.03
C ASN A 256 -19.37 -1.13 -11.06
N TYR A 257 -18.30 -0.35 -11.19
CA TYR A 257 -18.18 0.80 -12.09
C TYR A 257 -17.12 0.61 -13.16
N ILE A 258 -16.35 -0.48 -13.12
CA ILE A 258 -15.29 -0.77 -14.09
C ILE A 258 -15.91 -1.06 -15.46
N SER A 259 -15.43 -0.38 -16.51
CA SER A 259 -15.80 -0.69 -17.91
C SER A 259 -14.81 -1.61 -18.61
N GLU A 260 -13.52 -1.50 -18.28
CA GLU A 260 -12.43 -2.24 -18.91
C GLU A 260 -11.36 -2.60 -17.89
N ARG A 261 -10.43 -3.49 -18.28
CA ARG A 261 -9.34 -3.97 -17.42
C ARG A 261 -8.55 -2.81 -16.78
N PRO A 262 -8.53 -2.68 -15.44
CA PRO A 262 -7.68 -1.71 -14.74
C PRO A 262 -6.19 -1.95 -15.01
N SER A 263 -5.42 -0.86 -15.09
CA SER A 263 -3.96 -0.91 -15.21
C SER A 263 -3.31 -0.45 -13.90
N ILE A 264 -2.43 -1.27 -13.36
CA ILE A 264 -1.78 -1.08 -12.05
C ILE A 264 -0.28 -0.92 -12.27
N PHE A 265 0.24 0.27 -11.96
CA PHE A 265 1.68 0.51 -11.85
C PHE A 265 2.07 0.46 -10.37
N GLY A 266 2.84 -0.55 -9.99
CA GLY A 266 3.27 -0.75 -8.60
C GLY A 266 4.77 -0.56 -8.44
N VAL A 267 5.18 0.12 -7.36
CA VAL A 267 6.59 0.25 -6.99
C VAL A 267 6.79 -0.17 -5.54
N SER A 268 7.65 -1.16 -5.31
CA SER A 268 8.02 -1.64 -3.97
C SER A 268 9.42 -1.21 -3.57
N GLY A 269 9.63 -1.10 -2.26
CA GLY A 269 10.97 -1.13 -1.68
C GLY A 269 11.61 -2.51 -1.83
N TYR A 270 12.93 -2.57 -1.75
CA TYR A 270 13.71 -3.76 -2.05
C TYR A 270 13.58 -4.90 -1.03
N SER A 271 13.07 -4.62 0.17
CA SER A 271 12.75 -5.66 1.16
C SER A 271 11.75 -6.70 0.66
N GLY A 272 10.91 -6.35 -0.33
CA GLY A 272 9.96 -7.27 -0.96
C GLY A 272 10.63 -8.42 -1.73
N ALA A 273 11.90 -8.29 -2.11
CA ALA A 273 12.67 -9.38 -2.73
C ALA A 273 13.24 -10.38 -1.71
N GLY A 274 13.08 -10.11 -0.40
CA GLY A 274 13.59 -10.95 0.68
C GLY A 274 15.09 -10.79 0.92
N THR A 275 15.68 -11.73 1.65
CA THR A 275 17.09 -11.67 2.09
C THR A 275 18.06 -12.41 1.16
N LYS A 276 17.56 -13.21 0.21
CA LYS A 276 18.41 -13.90 -0.77
C LYS A 276 18.94 -12.89 -1.79
N PRO A 277 20.26 -12.78 -2.01
CA PRO A 277 20.84 -11.81 -2.94
C PRO A 277 20.26 -11.91 -4.36
N SER A 278 19.99 -10.76 -4.96
CA SER A 278 19.46 -10.60 -6.31
C SER A 278 19.65 -9.13 -6.77
N PRO A 279 19.54 -8.83 -8.08
CA PRO A 279 19.53 -7.44 -8.54
C PRO A 279 18.42 -6.58 -7.90
N LYS A 280 17.33 -7.20 -7.43
CA LYS A 280 16.18 -6.53 -6.82
C LYS A 280 16.38 -6.14 -5.36
N ASN A 281 17.44 -6.62 -4.71
CA ASN A 281 17.83 -6.22 -3.34
C ASN A 281 19.31 -5.87 -3.21
N ASP A 282 19.97 -5.60 -4.33
CA ASP A 282 21.30 -5.01 -4.35
C ASP A 282 21.18 -3.49 -4.41
N ILE A 283 21.55 -2.83 -3.31
CA ILE A 283 21.47 -1.38 -3.17
C ILE A 283 22.35 -0.63 -4.20
N ASN A 284 23.42 -1.25 -4.71
CA ASN A 284 24.27 -0.64 -5.73
C ASN A 284 23.59 -0.65 -7.10
N VAL A 285 22.89 -1.74 -7.41
CA VAL A 285 22.11 -1.88 -8.66
C VAL A 285 20.87 -0.97 -8.64
N LEU A 286 20.27 -0.79 -7.46
CA LEU A 286 19.08 0.04 -7.26
C LEU A 286 19.37 1.54 -7.19
N ARG A 287 20.62 1.92 -6.93
CA ARG A 287 21.01 3.33 -6.80
C ARG A 287 20.65 4.11 -8.06
N ASP A 288 19.91 5.19 -7.87
CA ASP A 288 19.44 6.07 -8.96
C ASP A 288 18.65 5.32 -10.06
N ASN A 289 18.00 4.21 -9.67
CA ASN A 289 17.36 3.28 -10.60
C ASN A 289 15.93 2.89 -10.16
N LEU A 290 15.16 2.39 -11.11
CA LEU A 290 13.82 1.81 -10.92
C LEU A 290 13.72 0.59 -11.84
N ILE A 291 13.72 -0.62 -11.26
CA ILE A 291 13.87 -1.85 -12.04
C ILE A 291 12.50 -2.49 -12.28
N PRO A 292 12.03 -2.61 -13.53
CA PRO A 292 10.86 -3.42 -13.86
C PRO A 292 11.17 -4.91 -13.69
N TYR A 293 10.19 -5.70 -13.28
CA TYR A 293 10.33 -7.16 -13.26
C TYR A 293 8.98 -7.83 -13.43
N SER A 294 8.96 -9.00 -14.09
CA SER A 294 7.74 -9.81 -14.26
C SER A 294 6.53 -8.97 -14.69
N LEU A 295 6.69 -8.22 -15.79
CA LEU A 295 5.75 -7.18 -16.24
C LEU A 295 4.39 -7.71 -16.73
N THR A 296 4.29 -9.02 -16.94
CA THR A 296 3.04 -9.75 -17.18
C THR A 296 3.08 -11.03 -16.35
N ASP A 297 1.90 -11.62 -16.10
CA ASP A 297 1.75 -12.92 -15.44
C ASP A 297 2.35 -12.97 -14.02
N HIS A 298 2.59 -11.80 -13.42
CA HIS A 298 3.05 -11.70 -12.05
C HIS A 298 2.05 -12.39 -11.13
N ILE A 299 2.50 -13.13 -10.12
CA ILE A 299 1.61 -13.87 -9.23
C ILE A 299 0.53 -12.98 -8.58
N HIS A 300 0.90 -11.78 -8.14
CA HIS A 300 -0.05 -10.78 -7.65
C HIS A 300 -1.07 -10.30 -8.71
N GLU A 301 -0.74 -10.26 -10.00
CA GLU A 301 -1.72 -9.95 -11.06
C GLU A 301 -2.85 -10.99 -11.07
N ARG A 302 -2.45 -12.27 -11.06
CA ARG A 302 -3.37 -13.40 -10.98
C ARG A 302 -4.15 -13.40 -9.67
N GLU A 303 -3.48 -13.12 -8.56
CA GLU A 303 -4.09 -13.06 -7.22
C GLU A 303 -5.17 -11.99 -7.13
N ILE A 304 -4.86 -10.76 -7.56
CA ILE A 304 -5.84 -9.66 -7.59
C ILE A 304 -7.02 -10.05 -8.47
N SER A 305 -6.75 -10.57 -9.67
CA SER A 305 -7.79 -10.93 -10.64
C SER A 305 -8.73 -12.00 -10.09
N ALA A 306 -8.16 -13.07 -9.51
CA ALA A 306 -8.92 -14.18 -8.95
C ALA A 306 -9.79 -13.74 -7.75
N GLN A 307 -9.22 -12.95 -6.83
CA GLN A 307 -9.91 -12.56 -5.60
C GLN A 307 -10.96 -11.46 -5.82
N LEU A 308 -10.80 -10.62 -6.84
CA LEU A 308 -11.81 -9.62 -7.22
C LEU A 308 -12.87 -10.14 -8.18
N GLY A 309 -12.60 -11.23 -8.91
CA GLY A 309 -13.41 -11.65 -10.04
C GLY A 309 -13.36 -10.65 -11.21
N GLN A 310 -12.28 -9.87 -11.30
CA GLN A 310 -12.07 -8.80 -12.28
C GLN A 310 -10.62 -8.84 -12.74
N GLU A 311 -10.38 -9.10 -14.01
CA GLU A 311 -9.03 -9.07 -14.56
C GLU A 311 -8.38 -7.68 -14.41
N VAL A 312 -7.09 -7.68 -14.12
CA VAL A 312 -6.24 -6.47 -14.03
C VAL A 312 -4.95 -6.69 -14.83
N ALA A 313 -4.31 -5.59 -15.26
CA ALA A 313 -2.94 -5.61 -15.79
C ALA A 313 -2.01 -4.99 -14.74
N PHE A 314 -0.92 -5.67 -14.39
CA PHE A 314 -0.02 -5.25 -13.31
C PHE A 314 1.44 -5.21 -13.73
N MET A 315 2.07 -4.05 -13.53
CA MET A 315 3.46 -3.80 -13.88
C MET A 315 4.27 -3.42 -12.62
N PRO A 316 4.93 -4.40 -11.96
CA PRO A 316 5.72 -4.14 -10.77
C PRO A 316 7.11 -3.61 -11.08
N HIS A 317 7.57 -2.71 -10.22
CA HIS A 317 8.92 -2.17 -10.21
C HIS A 317 9.49 -2.21 -8.79
N VAL A 318 10.82 -2.26 -8.68
CA VAL A 318 11.51 -2.15 -7.40
C VAL A 318 12.40 -0.92 -7.38
N ALA A 319 12.36 -0.19 -6.28
CA ALA A 319 13.12 1.03 -6.07
C ALA A 319 14.11 0.88 -4.89
N GLN A 320 14.95 1.90 -4.70
CA GLN A 320 16.06 1.88 -3.75
C GLN A 320 15.68 1.99 -2.26
N TRP A 321 14.44 2.36 -1.91
CA TRP A 321 14.05 2.42 -0.50
C TRP A 321 13.80 1.02 0.07
N PHE A 322 13.96 0.86 1.39
CA PHE A 322 13.88 -0.46 2.02
C PHE A 322 12.47 -1.06 1.99
N GLN A 323 11.47 -0.38 2.54
CA GLN A 323 10.09 -0.90 2.66
C GLN A 323 9.04 0.17 2.34
N GLY A 324 7.88 -0.31 1.90
CA GLY A 324 6.76 0.50 1.40
C GLY A 324 6.50 0.24 -0.09
N ILE A 325 5.22 0.18 -0.44
CA ILE A 325 4.71 0.06 -1.80
C ILE A 325 3.83 1.28 -2.11
N THR A 326 3.91 1.76 -3.34
CA THR A 326 2.89 2.63 -3.94
C THR A 326 2.31 1.96 -5.17
N HIS A 327 0.99 2.03 -5.32
CA HIS A 327 0.25 1.70 -6.52
C HIS A 327 -0.33 2.97 -7.11
N THR A 328 -0.17 3.16 -8.42
CA THR A 328 -0.96 4.10 -9.21
C THR A 328 -1.86 3.27 -10.13
N ILE A 329 -3.17 3.36 -9.92
CA ILE A 329 -4.15 2.49 -10.58
C ILE A 329 -5.06 3.34 -11.46
N SER A 330 -5.03 3.07 -12.76
CA SER A 330 -5.93 3.67 -13.74
C SER A 330 -7.11 2.75 -13.99
N ILE A 331 -8.32 3.23 -13.74
CA ILE A 331 -9.56 2.47 -13.80
C ILE A 331 -10.51 3.15 -14.80
N PRO A 332 -10.76 2.53 -15.96
CA PRO A 332 -11.83 2.94 -16.88
C PRO A 332 -13.20 2.76 -16.22
N LEU A 333 -14.07 3.76 -16.35
CA LEU A 333 -15.40 3.80 -15.74
C LEU A 333 -16.49 3.60 -16.79
N LYS A 334 -17.52 2.83 -16.47
CA LYS A 334 -18.69 2.62 -17.33
C LYS A 334 -19.74 3.72 -17.23
N GLU A 335 -19.66 4.53 -16.17
CA GLU A 335 -20.52 5.69 -15.94
C GLU A 335 -19.70 6.87 -15.43
N LYS A 336 -20.26 8.08 -15.61
CA LYS A 336 -19.58 9.31 -15.23
C LYS A 336 -19.66 9.54 -13.73
N LEU A 337 -18.52 9.53 -13.07
CA LEU A 337 -18.39 9.81 -11.64
C LEU A 337 -17.43 10.97 -11.40
N THR A 338 -17.73 11.84 -10.45
CA THR A 338 -16.80 12.89 -10.03
C THR A 338 -15.79 12.35 -9.01
N SER A 339 -14.68 13.05 -8.80
CA SER A 339 -13.73 12.74 -7.70
C SER A 339 -14.41 12.67 -6.32
N ARG A 340 -15.47 13.48 -6.11
CA ARG A 340 -16.25 13.47 -4.88
C ARG A 340 -17.05 12.19 -4.74
N ASP A 341 -17.72 11.75 -5.81
CA ASP A 341 -18.51 10.51 -5.81
C ASP A 341 -17.61 9.32 -5.53
N ILE A 342 -16.46 9.25 -6.21
CA ILE A 342 -15.45 8.22 -5.97
C ILE A 342 -15.00 8.24 -4.51
N ARG A 343 -14.59 9.38 -3.97
CA ARG A 343 -14.14 9.46 -2.57
C ARG A 343 -15.20 8.99 -1.58
N ASN A 344 -16.47 9.34 -1.80
CA ASN A 344 -17.57 8.91 -0.95
C ASN A 344 -17.72 7.39 -0.95
N LEU A 345 -17.61 6.73 -2.12
CA LEU A 345 -17.65 5.26 -2.20
C LEU A 345 -16.59 4.59 -1.31
N TYR A 346 -15.39 5.15 -1.22
CA TYR A 346 -14.32 4.62 -0.36
C TYR A 346 -14.59 4.91 1.12
N GLN A 347 -15.05 6.12 1.46
CA GLN A 347 -15.39 6.48 2.84
C GLN A 347 -16.52 5.59 3.37
N ASP A 348 -17.54 5.35 2.56
CA ASP A 348 -18.66 4.48 2.90
C ASP A 348 -18.20 3.02 3.05
N ARG A 349 -17.41 2.52 2.09
CA ARG A 349 -16.96 1.13 2.08
C ARG A 349 -16.06 0.78 3.26
N TYR A 350 -15.21 1.72 3.68
CA TYR A 350 -14.19 1.50 4.72
C TYR A 350 -14.49 2.21 6.04
N GLN A 351 -15.74 2.64 6.23
CA GLN A 351 -16.18 3.21 7.49
C GLN A 351 -15.87 2.25 8.66
N GLY A 352 -15.20 2.78 9.69
CA GLY A 352 -14.84 2.02 10.90
C GLY A 352 -13.63 1.10 10.78
N GLU A 353 -13.05 0.92 9.59
CA GLU A 353 -11.80 0.18 9.42
C GLU A 353 -10.63 0.95 10.06
N GLN A 354 -9.88 0.29 10.94
CA GLN A 354 -8.74 0.96 11.58
C GLN A 354 -7.48 0.97 10.73
N LEU A 355 -7.32 0.00 9.83
CA LEU A 355 -6.11 -0.17 9.03
C LEU A 355 -6.29 0.29 7.58
N ILE A 356 -7.38 0.98 7.28
CA ILE A 356 -7.61 1.64 5.98
C ILE A 356 -7.89 3.11 6.22
N THR A 357 -7.11 3.97 5.59
CA THR A 357 -7.29 5.43 5.62
C THR A 357 -7.63 5.92 4.23
N VAL A 358 -8.67 6.75 4.13
CA VAL A 358 -9.10 7.40 2.89
C VAL A 358 -8.65 8.86 2.92
N SER A 359 -7.60 9.17 2.18
CA SER A 359 -7.02 10.51 2.05
C SER A 359 -7.59 11.25 0.84
N GLY A 360 -7.71 12.58 0.93
CA GLY A 360 -7.99 13.41 -0.26
C GLY A 360 -6.80 13.48 -1.22
N GLU A 361 -5.59 13.61 -0.66
CA GLU A 361 -4.34 13.76 -1.40
C GLU A 361 -3.74 12.41 -1.79
N ALA A 362 -2.81 12.42 -2.76
CA ALA A 362 -2.03 11.24 -3.11
C ALA A 362 -1.10 10.83 -1.95
N PRO A 363 -1.24 9.62 -1.39
CA PRO A 363 -0.35 9.18 -0.32
C PRO A 363 1.06 8.86 -0.83
N SER A 364 2.05 8.96 0.05
CA SER A 364 3.46 8.73 -0.28
C SER A 364 4.05 7.51 0.42
N VAL A 365 5.03 6.88 -0.22
CA VAL A 365 5.77 5.75 0.36
C VAL A 365 6.48 6.14 1.66
N LYS A 366 6.99 7.37 1.73
CA LYS A 366 7.71 7.86 2.92
C LYS A 366 6.83 7.82 4.16
N ASP A 367 5.55 8.14 4.01
CA ASP A 367 4.62 8.24 5.13
C ASP A 367 4.12 6.87 5.57
N ILE A 368 3.91 5.94 4.62
CA ILE A 368 3.41 4.59 4.93
C ILE A 368 4.50 3.65 5.47
N SER A 369 5.78 3.93 5.17
CA SER A 369 6.89 3.07 5.57
C SER A 369 6.94 2.94 7.10
N GLY A 370 6.89 1.71 7.59
CA GLY A 370 6.82 1.39 9.03
C GLY A 370 5.43 1.55 9.66
N LYS A 371 4.37 1.69 8.86
CA LYS A 371 2.99 1.82 9.33
C LYS A 371 2.16 0.57 9.05
N HIS A 372 1.15 0.35 9.89
CA HIS A 372 0.39 -0.91 9.94
C HIS A 372 -0.87 -0.94 9.05
N GLY A 373 -1.12 0.11 8.27
CA GLY A 373 -2.33 0.26 7.46
C GLY A 373 -2.07 0.43 5.96
N ILE A 374 -3.16 0.75 5.26
CA ILE A 374 -3.19 1.14 3.85
C ILE A 374 -3.76 2.55 3.79
N VAL A 375 -3.17 3.41 2.97
CA VAL A 375 -3.76 4.72 2.65
C VAL A 375 -4.13 4.73 1.18
N VAL A 376 -5.39 5.07 0.87
CA VAL A 376 -5.88 5.27 -0.49
C VAL A 376 -6.27 6.74 -0.68
N GLY A 377 -5.91 7.33 -1.82
CA GLY A 377 -6.24 8.74 -2.11
C GLY A 377 -6.07 9.14 -3.57
N ALA A 378 -5.80 10.43 -3.78
CA ALA A 378 -5.75 11.16 -5.06
C ALA A 378 -7.09 11.28 -5.81
N PHE A 379 -7.84 10.20 -5.98
CA PHE A 379 -9.15 10.14 -6.64
C PHE A 379 -9.28 11.05 -7.88
N ALA A 380 -8.27 11.05 -8.75
CA ALA A 380 -8.17 11.97 -9.87
C ALA A 380 -9.03 11.48 -11.05
N VAL A 381 -10.07 12.23 -11.39
CA VAL A 381 -10.97 11.90 -12.50
C VAL A 381 -10.63 12.77 -13.71
N ASN A 382 -10.57 12.18 -14.91
CA ASN A 382 -10.31 12.94 -16.13
C ASN A 382 -11.51 13.84 -16.55
N ALA A 383 -11.29 14.77 -17.47
CA ALA A 383 -12.33 15.71 -17.90
C ALA A 383 -13.59 15.06 -18.48
N LYS A 384 -13.47 13.86 -19.09
CA LYS A 384 -14.61 13.12 -19.63
C LYS A 384 -15.39 12.33 -18.56
N GLN A 385 -14.83 12.20 -17.35
CA GLN A 385 -15.35 11.41 -16.24
C GLN A 385 -15.50 9.92 -16.53
N ASP A 386 -14.78 9.41 -17.53
CA ASP A 386 -14.78 8.00 -17.95
C ASP A 386 -13.54 7.25 -17.46
N ARG A 387 -12.66 7.90 -16.67
CA ARG A 387 -11.48 7.27 -16.07
C ARG A 387 -11.10 7.94 -14.76
N VAL A 388 -10.83 7.12 -13.75
CA VAL A 388 -10.26 7.55 -12.47
C VAL A 388 -8.86 6.99 -12.27
N VAL A 389 -7.99 7.76 -11.64
CA VAL A 389 -6.70 7.32 -11.12
C VAL A 389 -6.73 7.39 -9.60
N VAL A 390 -6.45 6.26 -8.95
CA VAL A 390 -6.33 6.17 -7.49
C VAL A 390 -4.90 5.77 -7.11
N VAL A 391 -4.42 6.30 -5.99
CA VAL A 391 -3.11 5.95 -5.45
C VAL A 391 -3.30 5.25 -4.12
N ALA A 392 -2.66 4.09 -3.95
CA ALA A 392 -2.70 3.34 -2.70
C ALA A 392 -1.29 3.01 -2.22
N THR A 393 -1.04 3.20 -0.93
CA THR A 393 0.25 2.90 -0.31
C THR A 393 0.08 1.92 0.83
N ILE A 394 1.06 1.03 0.99
CA ILE A 394 1.09 -0.01 2.04
C ILE A 394 2.53 -0.27 2.45
N ASP A 395 2.78 -0.59 3.71
CA ASP A 395 4.05 -1.20 4.08
C ASP A 395 4.05 -2.69 3.70
N ASN A 396 4.99 -3.10 2.83
CA ASN A 396 5.03 -4.45 2.28
C ASN A 396 5.40 -5.55 3.31
N LEU A 397 6.09 -5.19 4.39
CA LEU A 397 6.48 -6.13 5.45
C LEU A 397 5.45 -6.19 6.58
N LEU A 398 4.71 -5.10 6.81
CA LEU A 398 3.68 -4.98 7.84
C LEU A 398 2.30 -5.34 7.28
N LYS A 399 1.46 -4.37 6.90
CA LYS A 399 0.11 -4.67 6.39
C LYS A 399 0.12 -5.50 5.11
N GLY A 400 1.22 -5.48 4.35
CA GLY A 400 1.42 -6.36 3.21
C GLY A 400 1.84 -7.80 3.57
N ALA A 401 2.16 -8.10 4.82
CA ALA A 401 2.54 -9.43 5.28
C ALA A 401 2.29 -9.66 6.79
N SER A 402 3.16 -9.18 7.67
CA SER A 402 3.17 -9.56 9.09
C SER A 402 1.95 -9.06 9.88
N THR A 403 1.52 -7.82 9.65
CA THR A 403 0.34 -7.27 10.33
C THR A 403 -0.94 -7.91 9.81
N GLN A 404 -0.98 -8.23 8.52
CA GLN A 404 -2.08 -9.01 7.94
C GLN A 404 -2.15 -10.40 8.58
N CYS A 405 -0.99 -11.06 8.75
CA CYS A 405 -0.89 -12.34 9.42
C CYS A 405 -1.39 -12.24 10.87
N LEU A 406 -0.95 -11.23 11.63
CA LEU A 406 -1.41 -11.03 13.01
C LEU A 406 -2.92 -10.78 13.11
N GLN A 407 -3.49 -9.98 12.21
CA GLN A 407 -4.93 -9.76 12.14
C GLN A 407 -5.68 -11.08 11.87
N ASN A 408 -5.14 -11.94 11.00
CA ASN A 408 -5.69 -13.27 10.74
C ASN A 408 -5.58 -14.20 11.96
N ILE A 409 -4.44 -14.20 12.68
CA ILE A 409 -4.27 -14.94 13.94
C ILE A 409 -5.31 -14.48 14.96
N ASN A 410 -5.47 -13.17 15.13
CA ASN A 410 -6.40 -12.59 16.09
C ASN A 410 -7.82 -13.05 15.81
N LEU A 411 -8.26 -12.99 14.55
CA LEU A 411 -9.59 -13.46 14.16
C LEU A 411 -9.76 -14.97 14.41
N ALA A 412 -8.81 -15.80 13.97
CA ALA A 412 -8.89 -17.27 14.13
C ALA A 412 -8.90 -17.69 15.61
N MET A 413 -8.09 -17.02 16.43
CA MET A 413 -8.00 -17.28 17.87
C MET A 413 -9.05 -16.54 18.71
N LYS A 414 -9.96 -15.81 18.06
CA LYS A 414 -11.03 -15.01 18.68
C LYS A 414 -10.55 -13.91 19.63
N TYR A 415 -9.36 -13.35 19.39
CA TYR A 415 -8.89 -12.13 20.04
C TYR A 415 -9.57 -10.89 19.44
N ASP A 416 -9.33 -9.72 20.05
CA ASP A 416 -9.63 -8.46 19.37
C ASP A 416 -8.80 -8.37 18.09
N GLU A 417 -9.43 -7.99 16.98
CA GLU A 417 -8.82 -8.01 15.65
C GLU A 417 -7.49 -7.23 15.58
N TYR A 418 -7.34 -6.20 16.41
CA TYR A 418 -6.17 -5.31 16.41
C TYR A 418 -5.26 -5.49 17.62
N ALA A 419 -5.48 -6.51 18.44
CA ALA A 419 -4.58 -6.85 19.54
C ALA A 419 -3.13 -7.02 19.04
N GLY A 420 -2.17 -6.41 19.75
CA GLY A 420 -0.74 -6.41 19.40
C GLY A 420 -0.35 -5.58 18.17
N ILE A 421 -1.30 -4.91 17.50
CA ILE A 421 -1.01 -3.94 16.44
C ILE A 421 -0.86 -2.55 17.08
N PRO A 422 0.28 -1.86 16.92
CA PRO A 422 0.54 -0.58 17.57
C PRO A 422 -0.32 0.54 16.95
N ASP A 423 -1.19 1.13 17.77
CA ASP A 423 -2.16 2.15 17.34
C ASP A 423 -1.49 3.46 16.90
N ASP A 424 -0.37 3.82 17.53
CA ASP A 424 0.44 5.02 17.24
C ASP A 424 1.19 4.94 15.90
N LEU A 425 1.28 3.74 15.31
CA LEU A 425 1.88 3.49 14.00
C LEU A 425 0.82 3.24 12.92
N ILE A 426 -0.41 3.69 13.15
CA ILE A 426 -1.48 3.74 12.16
C ILE A 426 -1.65 5.19 11.69
N ILE A 427 -1.69 5.40 10.38
CA ILE A 427 -2.02 6.72 9.82
C ILE A 427 -3.51 6.97 10.04
N ARG A 428 -3.85 8.17 10.51
CA ARG A 428 -5.24 8.63 10.68
C ARG A 428 -5.50 9.75 9.67
N GLY A 429 -6.67 9.69 9.03
CA GLY A 429 -7.10 10.63 7.98
C GLY A 429 -7.75 11.90 8.51
#